data_AF-A0A7Y2LW23-F1
#
_entry.id   AF-A0A7Y2LW23-F1
#
_cell.length_a   1.000
_cell.length_b   1.000
_cell.length_c   1.000
_cell.angle_alpha   90.00
_cell.angle_beta   90.00
_cell.angle_gamma   90.00
#
_symmetry.space_group_name_H-M   'P 1'
#
loop_
_entity.id
_entity.type
_entity.pdbx_description
1 polymer ?
#
loop_
_entity_poly.entity_id
_entity_poly.type
_entity_poly.pdbx_seq_one_letter_code
_entity_poly.pdbx_strand_id
1 'polypeptide(L)'
;MFNSSSSTFLVIGIIASLALIILCAQQYFKTKKKFYPKRIITPYECRMYVRLKEAFPQYHVLAQVAFSALITSHNLKIRNKFNRKVTDFVLLNESLQVLVIIELDDHSLFLID
;
A
#
# COMPACT_ATOMS: atom_id res chain seq x y z
N MET A 1 -33.11 -4.07 -55.01
CA MET A 1 -32.52 -2.76 -54.61
C MET A 1 -32.40 -2.78 -53.10
N PHE A 2 -31.20 -2.95 -52.53
CA PHE A 2 -31.02 -2.78 -51.09
C PHE A 2 -31.29 -1.30 -50.77
N ASN A 3 -32.32 -1.03 -49.96
CA ASN A 3 -32.61 0.34 -49.51
C ASN A 3 -31.39 0.85 -48.74
N SER A 4 -30.88 2.04 -49.10
CA SER A 4 -29.70 2.62 -48.46
C SER A 4 -29.81 2.72 -46.93
N SER A 5 -31.03 2.83 -46.41
CA SER A 5 -31.32 2.79 -44.97
C SER A 5 -31.10 1.42 -44.33
N SER A 6 -31.34 0.32 -45.02
CA SER A 6 -31.11 -1.04 -44.49
C SER A 6 -29.62 -1.36 -44.36
N SER A 7 -28.80 -0.85 -45.30
CA SER A 7 -27.34 -1.03 -45.27
C SER A 7 -26.68 -0.22 -44.14
N THR A 8 -27.18 0.97 -43.81
CA THR A 8 -26.62 1.79 -42.72
C THR A 8 -26.85 1.17 -41.34
N PHE A 9 -28.03 0.61 -41.07
CA PHE A 9 -28.29 -0.09 -39.81
C PHE A 9 -27.39 -1.32 -39.62
N LEU A 10 -27.11 -2.05 -40.70
CA LEU A 10 -26.18 -3.18 -40.67
C LEU A 10 -24.75 -2.73 -40.30
N VAL A 11 -24.26 -1.64 -40.90
CA VAL A 11 -22.93 -1.10 -40.60
C VAL A 11 -22.84 -0.65 -39.15
N ILE A 12 -23.86 0.03 -38.62
CA ILE A 12 -23.89 0.47 -37.21
C ILE A 12 -23.87 -0.74 -36.27
N GLY A 13 -24.64 -1.79 -36.55
CA GLY A 13 -24.64 -3.01 -35.76
C GLY A 13 -23.28 -3.72 -35.73
N ILE A 14 -22.58 -3.75 -36.88
CA ILE A 14 -21.23 -4.32 -36.98
C ILE A 14 -20.22 -3.50 -36.16
N ILE A 15 -20.28 -2.16 -36.25
CA ILE A 15 -19.37 -1.29 -35.48
C ILE A 15 -19.63 -1.41 -33.98
N ALA A 16 -20.90 -1.42 -33.56
CA ALA A 16 -21.27 -1.55 -32.15
C ALA A 16 -20.84 -2.90 -31.56
N SER A 17 -21.02 -3.99 -32.31
CA SER A 17 -20.57 -5.33 -31.89
C SER A 17 -19.05 -5.45 -31.83
N LEU A 18 -18.32 -4.90 -32.82
CA LEU A 18 -16.87 -4.83 -32.78
C LEU A 18 -16.36 -4.02 -31.57
N ALA A 19 -16.95 -2.85 -31.31
CA ALA A 19 -16.60 -2.03 -30.16
C ALA A 19 -16.85 -2.79 -28.83
N LEU A 20 -17.97 -3.49 -28.71
CA LEU A 20 -18.30 -4.30 -27.54
C LEU A 20 -17.27 -5.43 -27.33
N ILE A 21 -16.91 -6.14 -28.39
CA ILE A 21 -15.90 -7.22 -28.35
C ILE A 21 -14.54 -6.68 -27.91
N ILE A 22 -14.11 -5.52 -28.43
CA ILE A 22 -12.84 -4.89 -28.05
C ILE A 22 -12.83 -4.52 -26.57
N LEU A 23 -13.90 -3.89 -26.06
CA LEU A 23 -14.00 -3.50 -24.65
C LEU A 23 -13.99 -4.71 -23.71
N CYS A 24 -14.67 -5.79 -24.08
CA CYS A 24 -14.65 -7.05 -23.31
C CYS A 24 -13.26 -7.72 -23.37
N ALA A 25 -12.63 -7.77 -24.54
CA ALA A 25 -11.32 -8.39 -24.72
C ALA A 25 -10.21 -7.63 -23.96
N GLN A 26 -10.26 -6.29 -23.93
CA GLN A 26 -9.32 -5.45 -23.17
C GLN A 26 -9.29 -5.80 -21.67
N GLN A 27 -10.39 -6.25 -21.10
CA GLN A 27 -10.42 -6.69 -19.70
C GLN A 27 -9.65 -8.00 -19.48
N TYR A 28 -9.61 -8.87 -20.50
CA TYR A 28 -8.91 -10.15 -20.46
C TYR A 28 -7.39 -10.02 -20.64
N PHE A 29 -6.95 -8.99 -21.36
CA PHE A 29 -5.52 -8.69 -21.55
C PHE A 29 -4.89 -7.92 -20.38
N LYS A 30 -5.63 -7.62 -19.31
CA LYS A 30 -5.04 -7.03 -18.10
C LYS A 30 -4.12 -8.05 -17.44
N THR A 31 -2.82 -7.87 -17.61
CA THR A 31 -1.80 -8.67 -16.92
C THR A 31 -2.02 -8.60 -15.41
N LYS A 32 -2.17 -9.77 -14.78
CA LYS A 32 -2.18 -9.86 -13.33
C LYS A 32 -0.81 -9.40 -12.82
N LYS A 33 -0.81 -8.39 -11.94
CA LYS A 33 0.42 -7.94 -11.26
C LYS A 33 0.94 -9.09 -10.41
N LYS A 34 2.22 -9.45 -10.60
CA LYS A 34 2.91 -10.44 -9.77
C LYS A 34 3.34 -9.75 -8.47
N PHE A 35 3.04 -10.38 -7.34
CA PHE A 35 3.48 -9.92 -6.02
C PHE A 35 4.69 -10.75 -5.59
N TYR A 36 5.65 -10.09 -4.94
CA TYR A 36 6.85 -10.75 -4.41
C TYR A 36 6.97 -10.42 -2.92
N PRO A 37 7.43 -11.38 -2.10
CA PRO A 37 7.69 -11.12 -0.69
C PRO A 37 8.84 -10.12 -0.55
N LYS A 38 8.70 -9.17 0.37
CA LYS A 38 9.74 -8.21 0.76
C LYS A 38 10.02 -8.38 2.26
N ARG A 39 11.28 -8.20 2.67
CA ARG A 39 11.66 -8.12 4.08
C ARG A 39 10.95 -6.93 4.74
N ILE A 40 10.40 -7.15 5.94
CA ILE A 40 9.58 -6.16 6.65
C ILE A 40 10.43 -5.03 7.23
N ILE A 41 11.57 -5.37 7.85
CA ILE A 41 12.50 -4.42 8.50
C ILE A 41 13.94 -4.67 8.10
N THR A 42 14.80 -3.65 8.20
CA THR A 42 16.24 -3.76 7.92
C THR A 42 16.98 -4.58 9.00
N PRO A 43 18.21 -5.08 8.73
CA PRO A 43 19.02 -5.74 9.76
C PRO A 43 19.30 -4.83 10.98
N TYR A 44 19.43 -3.52 10.76
CA TYR A 44 19.63 -2.55 11.82
C TYR A 44 18.38 -2.40 12.70
N GLU A 45 17.22 -2.21 12.09
CA GLU A 45 15.92 -2.22 12.77
C GLU A 45 15.70 -3.54 13.53
N CYS A 46 16.08 -4.68 12.96
CA CYS A 46 15.95 -5.97 13.63
C CYS A 46 16.71 -6.01 14.97
N ARG A 47 17.95 -5.49 15.01
CA ARG A 47 18.72 -5.40 16.26
C ARG A 47 18.07 -4.46 17.26
N MET A 48 17.51 -3.33 16.80
CA MET A 48 16.80 -2.41 17.67
C MET A 48 15.51 -3.05 18.24
N TYR A 49 14.76 -3.76 17.41
CA TYR A 49 13.54 -4.47 17.81
C TYR A 49 13.81 -5.44 18.97
N VAL A 50 14.88 -6.24 18.85
CA VAL A 50 15.29 -7.17 19.92
C VAL A 50 15.62 -6.42 21.21
N ARG A 51 16.40 -5.33 21.13
CA ARG A 51 16.72 -4.51 22.31
C ARG A 51 15.49 -3.89 22.96
N LEU A 52 14.54 -3.41 22.17
CA LEU A 52 13.28 -2.86 22.68
C LEU A 52 12.47 -3.95 23.40
N LYS A 53 12.37 -5.15 22.82
CA LYS A 53 11.70 -6.29 23.43
C LYS A 53 12.34 -6.71 24.76
N GLU A 54 13.67 -6.69 24.85
CA GLU A 54 14.41 -7.05 26.06
C GLU A 54 14.31 -5.97 27.14
N ALA A 55 14.40 -4.69 26.76
CA ALA A 55 14.31 -3.56 27.68
C ALA A 55 12.89 -3.34 28.22
N PHE A 56 11.87 -3.72 27.44
CA PHE A 56 10.46 -3.46 27.73
C PHE A 56 9.62 -4.75 27.63
N PRO A 57 9.90 -5.78 28.46
CA PRO A 57 9.30 -7.10 28.30
C PRO A 57 7.78 -7.15 28.54
N GLN A 58 7.25 -6.24 29.37
CA GLN A 58 5.81 -6.09 29.63
C GLN A 58 5.08 -5.27 28.57
N TYR A 59 5.79 -4.66 27.61
CA TYR A 59 5.21 -3.82 26.58
C TYR A 59 5.21 -4.54 25.22
N HIS A 60 4.29 -4.17 24.34
CA HIS A 60 4.28 -4.67 22.97
C HIS A 60 5.05 -3.72 22.06
N VAL A 61 5.96 -4.28 21.26
CA VAL A 61 6.70 -3.54 20.24
C VAL A 61 6.12 -3.90 18.88
N LEU A 62 5.56 -2.90 18.19
CA LEU A 62 5.15 -2.99 16.80
C LEU A 62 6.23 -2.37 15.91
N ALA A 63 6.49 -2.96 14.75
CA ALA A 63 7.44 -2.45 13.76
C ALA A 63 6.70 -1.96 12.49
N GLN A 64 7.23 -0.92 11.84
CA GLN A 64 6.73 -0.40 10.56
C GLN A 64 5.25 -0.02 10.62
N VAL A 65 4.86 0.79 11.60
CA VAL A 65 3.45 1.17 11.81
C VAL A 65 3.13 2.44 11.02
N ALA A 66 2.11 2.35 10.16
CA ALA A 66 1.63 3.51 9.41
C ALA A 66 1.06 4.58 10.34
N PHE A 67 1.41 5.85 10.11
CA PHE A 67 0.88 6.96 10.92
C PHE A 67 -0.65 7.04 10.89
N SER A 68 -1.29 6.62 9.79
CA SER A 68 -2.75 6.58 9.69
C SER A 68 -3.44 5.60 10.64
N ALA A 69 -2.70 4.66 11.22
CA ALA A 69 -3.19 3.78 12.29
C ALA A 69 -3.05 4.42 13.69
N LEU A 70 -2.20 5.44 13.82
CA LEU A 70 -1.86 6.09 15.08
C LEU A 70 -2.64 7.40 15.28
N ILE A 71 -2.85 8.14 14.19
CA ILE A 71 -3.50 9.45 14.21
C ILE A 71 -4.48 9.59 13.05
N THR A 72 -5.51 10.41 13.25
CA THR A 72 -6.52 10.71 12.24
C THR A 72 -6.91 12.18 12.25
N SER A 73 -7.56 12.63 11.17
CA SER A 73 -8.10 13.98 11.07
C SER A 73 -9.29 13.98 10.12
N HIS A 74 -10.31 14.78 10.43
CA HIS A 74 -11.43 15.03 9.51
C HIS A 74 -11.02 15.88 8.31
N ASN A 75 -9.91 16.62 8.41
CA ASN A 75 -9.40 17.44 7.30
C ASN A 75 -8.50 16.61 6.39
N LEU A 76 -8.93 16.42 5.15
CA LEU A 76 -8.20 15.64 4.15
C LEU A 76 -6.80 16.19 3.87
N LYS A 77 -6.62 17.52 3.85
CA LYS A 77 -5.30 18.15 3.64
C LYS A 77 -4.33 17.80 4.76
N ILE A 78 -4.81 17.75 6.02
CA ILE A 78 -4.01 17.35 7.17
C ILE A 78 -3.70 15.85 7.10
N ARG A 79 -4.71 15.02 6.79
CA ARG A 79 -4.56 13.57 6.65
C ARG A 79 -3.51 13.18 5.60
N ASN A 80 -3.45 13.91 4.49
CA ASN A 80 -2.46 13.69 3.45
C ASN A 80 -1.01 13.91 3.92
N LYS A 81 -0.77 14.68 4.98
CA LYS A 81 0.59 14.92 5.52
C LYS A 81 1.19 13.65 6.14
N PHE A 82 0.37 12.74 6.65
CA PHE A 82 0.83 11.55 7.35
C PHE A 82 0.41 10.22 6.70
N ASN A 83 -0.51 10.24 5.73
CA ASN A 83 -1.02 9.04 5.05
C ASN A 83 0.07 8.18 4.37
N ARG A 84 1.24 8.76 4.08
CA ARG A 84 2.37 8.07 3.44
C ARG A 84 3.54 7.84 4.40
N LYS A 85 3.39 8.22 5.67
CA LYS A 85 4.42 8.07 6.69
C LYS A 85 4.24 6.76 7.42
N VAL A 86 5.37 6.12 7.70
CA VAL A 86 5.49 4.88 8.46
C VAL A 86 6.58 5.13 9.49
N THR A 87 6.31 4.70 10.72
CA THR A 87 7.24 4.76 11.85
C THR A 87 8.05 3.48 11.93
N ASP A 88 9.30 3.55 12.42
CA ASP A 88 10.09 2.33 12.63
C ASP A 88 9.50 1.45 13.73
N PHE A 89 9.21 2.01 14.92
CA PHE A 89 8.59 1.27 16.02
C PHE A 89 7.54 2.05 16.80
N VAL A 90 6.62 1.31 17.42
CA VAL A 90 5.63 1.81 18.37
C VAL A 90 5.59 0.91 19.58
N LEU A 91 5.70 1.50 20.78
CA LEU A 91 5.50 0.80 22.05
C LEU A 91 4.05 0.93 22.50
N LEU A 92 3.44 -0.18 22.86
CA LEU A 92 2.11 -0.25 23.46
C LEU A 92 2.15 -0.81 24.88
N ASN A 93 1.23 -0.37 25.74
CA ASN A 93 0.94 -1.05 27.00
C ASN A 93 0.15 -2.35 26.80
N GLU A 94 -0.07 -3.10 27.88
CA GLU A 94 -0.86 -4.34 27.89
C GLU A 94 -2.30 -4.14 27.37
N SER A 95 -2.85 -2.94 27.53
CA SER A 95 -4.16 -2.53 27.00
C SER A 95 -4.11 -2.09 25.53
N LEU A 96 -2.99 -2.31 24.82
CA LEU A 96 -2.75 -1.93 23.43
C LEU A 96 -2.84 -0.43 23.14
N GLN A 97 -2.63 0.41 24.16
CA GLN A 97 -2.58 1.86 23.99
C GLN A 97 -1.15 2.30 23.63
N VAL A 98 -1.05 3.22 22.67
CA VAL A 98 0.22 3.79 22.23
C VAL A 98 0.84 4.61 23.35
N LEU A 99 2.07 4.26 23.74
CA LEU A 99 2.86 5.00 24.72
C LEU A 99 3.89 5.89 24.03
N VAL A 100 4.60 5.33 23.06
CA VAL A 100 5.75 5.96 22.41
C VAL A 100 5.83 5.55 20.96
N ILE A 101 6.20 6.51 20.11
CA ILE A 101 6.59 6.30 18.72
C ILE A 101 8.10 6.51 18.64
N ILE A 102 8.80 5.59 17.98
CA ILE A 102 10.25 5.60 17.82
C ILE A 102 10.56 5.61 16.33
N GLU A 103 11.27 6.64 15.89
CA GLU A 103 11.89 6.72 14.56
C GLU A 103 13.40 6.57 14.76
N LEU A 104 14.03 5.77 13.90
CA LEU A 104 15.47 5.67 13.82
C LEU A 104 15.95 6.71 12.82
N ASP A 105 16.54 7.79 13.31
CA ASP A 105 17.30 8.68 12.43
C ASP A 105 18.55 7.96 11.93
N ASP A 106 18.88 8.23 10.67
CA ASP A 106 19.92 7.54 9.93
C ASP A 106 21.30 7.83 10.55
N HIS A 107 21.86 6.86 11.27
CA HIS A 107 23.32 6.76 11.35
C HIS A 107 23.77 5.87 10.20
N SER A 108 24.16 6.54 9.13
CA SER A 108 24.97 6.03 8.03
C SER A 108 26.24 5.36 8.57
N LEU A 109 26.12 4.12 9.05
CA LEU A 109 27.24 3.29 9.41
C LEU A 109 27.38 2.19 8.37
N PHE A 110 28.03 2.57 7.26
CA PHE A 110 28.81 1.63 6.47
C PHE A 110 29.78 0.93 7.41
N LEU A 111 29.52 -0.32 7.73
CA LEU A 111 30.57 -1.26 8.08
C LEU A 111 30.54 -2.35 7.02
N ILE A 112 31.57 -2.26 6.17
CA ILE A 112 32.07 -3.33 5.33
C ILE A 112 32.44 -4.48 6.27
N ASP A 113 31.87 -5.64 6.02
CA ASP A 113 32.50 -6.96 6.18
C ASP A 113 32.09 -7.80 4.96
#